data_AF-A0A6J6Y882-F1
#
_entry.id   AF-A0A6J6Y882-F1
#
_cell.length_a   1.000
_cell.length_b   1.000
_cell.length_c   1.000
_cell.angle_alpha   90.00
_cell.angle_beta   90.00
_cell.angle_gamma   90.00
#
_symmetry.space_group_name_H-M   'P 1'
#
loop_
_entity.id
_entity.type
_entity.pdbx_description
1 polymer ?
#
loop_
_entity_poly.entity_id
_entity_poly.type
_entity_poly.pdbx_seq_one_letter_code
_entity_poly.pdbx_strand_id
1 'polypeptide(L)'
;MFQIFKRKSLIAKLLFVAFTFAVSIGAGSSTPFTPNTSPSLLIIGDSITWGSDYFAKAQKLVAGDGQWANVVVDGQYSRRVAFPTPNTSIRMSGVKSYLKLKAAGLNPDAVIVALGSNDVAMESKIEVYEKIIRDLMDTIGNVPVTWLTVNRRDTKTIAARSVIFNNVLIKLTAEYPNLVLSDWYSVINSNLKLMAWDKVHLTPTGYTVRAKSYQSSAREIYERYWIATLPTTTTTAVTTTTTTVATTLPAITTTLPSDTSTTVVTTTTTTTTTTTTLASATTTIATTTTTTIKTTP
;
A
#
# COMPACT_ATOMS: atom_id res chain seq x y z
N MET A 1 -34.70 13.14 45.40
CA MET A 1 -34.03 14.42 45.01
C MET A 1 -32.54 14.29 44.65
N PHE A 2 -31.94 13.08 44.61
CA PHE A 2 -30.47 12.90 44.41
C PHE A 2 -30.01 12.50 42.99
N GLN A 3 -30.91 12.25 42.04
CA GLN A 3 -30.53 11.79 40.69
C GLN A 3 -30.30 12.92 39.66
N ILE A 4 -30.75 14.15 39.92
CA ILE A 4 -30.72 15.24 38.94
C ILE A 4 -29.32 15.88 38.83
N PHE A 5 -28.52 15.86 39.90
CA PHE A 5 -27.17 16.46 39.90
C PHE A 5 -26.13 15.66 39.12
N LYS A 6 -26.24 14.31 39.06
CA LYS A 6 -25.27 13.46 38.33
C LYS A 6 -25.39 13.59 36.80
N ARG A 7 -26.58 13.86 36.25
CA ARG A 7 -26.79 14.01 34.80
C ARG A 7 -26.19 15.31 34.24
N LYS A 8 -26.23 16.40 35.02
CA LYS A 8 -25.60 17.69 34.63
C LYS A 8 -24.07 17.58 34.54
N SER A 9 -23.45 16.79 35.42
CA SER A 9 -22.00 16.51 35.38
C SER A 9 -21.58 15.69 34.15
N LEU A 10 -22.41 14.74 33.72
CA LEU A 10 -22.12 13.92 32.53
C LEU A 10 -22.25 14.74 31.24
N ILE A 11 -23.29 15.58 31.14
CA ILE A 11 -23.53 16.46 29.98
C ILE A 11 -22.43 17.53 29.87
N ALA A 12 -22.01 18.11 31.00
CA ALA A 12 -20.89 19.06 31.03
C ALA A 12 -19.55 18.40 30.62
N LYS A 13 -19.30 17.15 31.03
CA LYS A 13 -18.11 16.38 30.62
C LYS A 13 -18.16 15.97 29.14
N LEU A 14 -19.33 15.57 28.62
CA LEU A 14 -19.54 15.27 27.19
C LEU A 14 -19.38 16.54 26.32
N LEU A 15 -19.88 17.68 26.78
CA LEU A 15 -19.67 18.97 26.12
C LEU A 15 -18.20 19.41 26.18
N PHE A 16 -17.47 19.12 27.27
CA PHE A 16 -16.04 19.44 27.34
C PHE A 16 -15.19 18.56 26.41
N VAL A 17 -15.53 17.28 26.24
CA VAL A 17 -14.88 16.36 25.28
C VAL A 17 -15.23 16.75 23.83
N ALA A 18 -16.46 17.18 23.57
CA ALA A 18 -16.86 17.70 22.26
C ALA A 18 -16.23 19.08 21.94
N PHE A 19 -16.07 19.95 22.94
CA PHE A 19 -15.49 21.29 22.77
C PHE A 19 -13.95 21.26 22.64
N THR A 20 -13.28 20.30 23.28
CA THR A 20 -11.84 20.04 23.02
C THR A 20 -11.60 19.43 21.63
N PHE A 21 -12.60 18.79 21.02
CA PHE A 21 -12.56 18.39 19.61
C PHE A 21 -12.83 19.56 18.64
N ALA A 22 -13.47 20.64 19.09
CA ALA A 22 -13.92 21.74 18.25
C ALA A 22 -13.01 22.98 18.23
N VAL A 23 -12.06 23.11 19.16
CA VAL A 23 -11.22 24.33 19.30
C VAL A 23 -9.77 24.17 18.80
N SER A 24 -9.39 23.00 18.28
CA SER A 24 -8.20 22.87 17.44
C SER A 24 -8.59 22.76 15.96
N ILE A 25 -9.13 23.85 15.40
CA ILE A 25 -9.00 24.15 13.95
C ILE A 25 -7.52 24.52 13.67
N GLY A 26 -6.59 23.74 14.24
CA GLY A 26 -5.16 23.90 14.10
C GLY A 26 -4.74 23.25 12.79
N ALA A 27 -3.96 23.99 12.02
CA ALA A 27 -3.33 23.55 10.78
C ALA A 27 -2.84 22.09 10.88
N GLY A 28 -3.02 21.33 9.80
CA GLY A 28 -2.37 20.03 9.71
C GLY A 28 -0.87 20.18 9.92
N SER A 29 -0.29 19.12 10.45
CA SER A 29 1.08 19.10 10.92
C SER A 29 1.85 18.04 10.16
N SER A 30 3.01 18.45 9.66
CA SER A 30 4.06 17.53 9.27
C SER A 30 5.02 17.41 10.45
N THR A 31 5.43 16.18 10.79
CA THR A 31 6.49 16.00 11.78
C THR A 31 7.79 16.64 11.28
N PRO A 32 8.63 17.21 12.17
CA PRO A 32 9.91 17.78 11.77
C PRO A 32 10.77 16.77 11.02
N PHE A 33 11.57 17.25 10.07
CA PHE A 33 12.50 16.42 9.30
C PHE A 33 13.78 17.21 8.99
N THR A 34 14.83 16.48 8.67
CA THR A 34 16.11 17.04 8.21
C THR A 34 16.24 16.76 6.70
N PRO A 35 16.55 17.77 5.86
CA PRO A 35 16.76 17.57 4.42
C PRO A 35 17.78 16.44 4.12
N ASN A 36 17.47 15.60 3.13
CA ASN A 36 17.92 14.20 3.09
C ASN A 36 19.39 13.93 2.72
N THR A 37 20.01 12.96 3.41
CA THR A 37 21.24 12.23 3.02
C THR A 37 21.10 10.70 3.19
N SER A 38 19.90 10.17 3.46
CA SER A 38 19.64 8.78 3.85
C SER A 38 18.16 8.40 3.63
N PRO A 39 17.79 7.08 3.61
CA PRO A 39 16.46 6.62 3.21
C PRO A 39 15.35 7.26 4.03
N SER A 40 14.40 7.87 3.35
CA SER A 40 13.35 8.71 3.94
C SER A 40 11.95 8.23 3.55
N LEU A 41 11.08 8.06 4.54
CA LEU A 41 9.68 7.67 4.35
C LEU A 41 8.75 8.86 4.59
N LEU A 42 7.82 9.09 3.66
CA LEU A 42 6.71 10.01 3.86
C LEU A 42 5.40 9.23 4.05
N ILE A 43 4.69 9.50 5.14
CA ILE A 43 3.31 9.07 5.38
C ILE A 43 2.40 10.29 5.20
N ILE A 44 1.70 10.38 4.07
CA ILE A 44 0.83 11.52 3.74
C ILE A 44 -0.64 11.13 3.90
N GLY A 45 -1.41 11.91 4.66
CA GLY A 45 -2.80 11.56 4.94
C GLY A 45 -3.70 12.67 5.46
N ASP A 46 -4.91 12.30 5.85
CA ASP A 46 -5.97 13.22 6.26
C ASP A 46 -6.07 13.35 7.80
N SER A 47 -7.24 13.75 8.33
CA SER A 47 -7.49 13.87 9.78
C SER A 47 -7.28 12.56 10.53
N ILE A 48 -7.48 11.41 9.87
CA ILE A 48 -7.31 10.10 10.49
C ILE A 48 -5.80 9.81 10.62
N THR A 49 -4.96 10.31 9.71
CA THR A 49 -3.49 10.21 9.82
C THR A 49 -2.97 11.15 10.90
N TRP A 50 -3.48 12.38 10.93
CA TRP A 50 -3.21 13.30 12.04
C TRP A 50 -3.54 12.65 13.40
N GLY A 51 -4.72 12.03 13.51
CA GLY A 51 -5.13 11.35 14.74
C GLY A 51 -4.26 10.13 15.06
N SER A 52 -3.80 9.40 14.05
CA SER A 52 -2.89 8.25 14.25
C SER A 52 -1.56 8.70 14.87
N ASP A 53 -1.03 9.84 14.44
CA ASP A 53 0.18 10.38 15.05
C ASP A 53 -0.08 11.00 16.43
N TYR A 54 -1.13 11.82 16.53
CA TYR A 54 -1.46 12.50 17.79
C TYR A 54 -1.75 11.51 18.94
N PHE A 55 -2.66 10.56 18.72
CA PHE A 55 -3.15 9.62 19.74
C PHE A 55 -2.28 8.37 19.89
N ALA A 56 -1.64 7.89 18.82
CA ALA A 56 -0.90 6.63 18.83
C ALA A 56 0.59 6.76 18.51
N LYS A 57 1.11 7.99 18.36
CA LYS A 57 2.54 8.28 18.11
C LYS A 57 3.07 7.52 16.91
N ALA A 58 2.28 7.47 15.83
CA ALA A 58 2.60 6.74 14.61
C ALA A 58 4.01 7.03 14.08
N GLN A 59 4.46 8.29 14.05
CA GLN A 59 5.81 8.62 13.59
C GLN A 59 6.86 7.94 14.47
N LYS A 60 6.74 8.05 15.79
CA LYS A 60 7.68 7.44 16.74
C LYS A 60 7.67 5.91 16.64
N LEU A 61 6.48 5.33 16.44
CA LEU A 61 6.34 3.89 16.30
C LEU A 61 7.05 3.37 15.04
N VAL A 62 6.85 4.04 13.90
CA VAL A 62 7.49 3.67 12.62
C VAL A 62 9.01 3.92 12.68
N ALA A 63 9.43 5.08 13.20
CA ALA A 63 10.85 5.41 13.35
C ALA A 63 11.57 4.46 14.32
N GLY A 64 10.87 3.90 15.30
CA GLY A 64 11.40 2.94 16.27
C GLY A 64 11.90 1.63 15.66
N ASP A 65 11.51 1.30 14.42
CA ASP A 65 12.02 0.14 13.70
C ASP A 65 13.46 0.36 13.17
N GLY A 66 13.93 1.59 13.10
CA GLY A 66 15.30 1.93 12.71
C GLY A 66 15.66 1.71 11.24
N GLN A 67 14.69 1.33 10.40
CA GLN A 67 14.92 1.09 8.96
C GLN A 67 15.07 2.40 8.16
N TRP A 68 14.26 3.40 8.50
CA TRP A 68 14.22 4.69 7.81
C TRP A 68 14.99 5.72 8.62
N ALA A 69 15.93 6.42 7.98
CA ALA A 69 16.68 7.49 8.63
C ALA A 69 15.77 8.69 8.94
N ASN A 70 14.82 8.99 8.05
CA ASN A 70 13.79 9.99 8.26
C ASN A 70 12.41 9.37 8.09
N VAL A 71 11.53 9.60 9.06
CA VAL A 71 10.10 9.27 8.95
C VAL A 71 9.31 10.54 9.15
N VAL A 72 8.61 10.96 8.10
CA VAL A 72 7.74 12.14 8.10
C VAL A 72 6.29 11.69 8.08
N VAL A 73 5.52 12.06 9.10
CA VAL A 73 4.06 11.91 9.09
C VAL A 73 3.44 13.27 8.84
N ASP A 74 2.72 13.39 7.74
CA ASP A 74 2.03 14.60 7.34
C ASP A 74 0.51 14.36 7.29
N GLY A 75 -0.17 14.78 8.36
CA GLY A 75 -1.61 14.62 8.54
C GLY A 75 -2.33 15.97 8.62
N GLN A 76 -3.43 16.13 7.87
CA GLN A 76 -4.17 17.39 7.82
C GLN A 76 -5.68 17.15 7.77
N TYR A 77 -6.40 17.93 8.58
CA TYR A 77 -7.85 17.95 8.58
C TYR A 77 -8.43 18.20 7.19
N SER A 78 -9.44 17.43 6.84
CA SER A 78 -10.19 17.57 5.57
C SER A 78 -9.33 17.45 4.31
N ARG A 79 -8.09 16.94 4.40
CA ARG A 79 -7.22 16.78 3.24
C ARG A 79 -7.83 15.77 2.28
N ARG A 80 -7.87 16.17 1.01
CA ARG A 80 -8.23 15.35 -0.14
C ARG A 80 -6.98 14.86 -0.87
N VAL A 81 -7.11 13.84 -1.71
CA VAL A 81 -6.03 13.36 -2.59
C VAL A 81 -5.52 14.52 -3.47
N ALA A 82 -6.41 15.05 -4.30
CA ALA A 82 -6.21 16.22 -5.14
C ALA A 82 -7.57 16.92 -5.35
N PHE A 83 -7.59 18.02 -6.10
CA PHE A 83 -8.82 18.66 -6.52
C PHE A 83 -9.06 18.38 -8.01
N PRO A 84 -10.30 18.11 -8.45
CA PRO A 84 -10.59 17.76 -9.84
C PRO A 84 -10.12 18.83 -10.83
N THR A 85 -10.20 20.10 -10.42
CA THR A 85 -9.54 21.25 -11.05
C THR A 85 -8.22 21.54 -10.33
N PRO A 86 -7.06 21.15 -10.90
CA PRO A 86 -5.76 21.53 -10.37
C PRO A 86 -5.65 23.06 -10.33
N ASN A 87 -4.96 23.61 -9.33
CA ASN A 87 -4.61 25.03 -9.19
C ASN A 87 -5.67 26.07 -8.82
N THR A 88 -6.95 25.75 -8.58
CA THR A 88 -7.95 26.76 -8.12
C THR A 88 -8.35 26.67 -6.65
N SER A 89 -8.15 25.53 -6.00
CA SER A 89 -8.54 25.35 -4.59
C SER A 89 -7.49 25.92 -3.65
N ILE A 90 -7.83 26.87 -2.77
CA ILE A 90 -6.95 27.31 -1.67
C ILE A 90 -6.76 26.25 -0.57
N ARG A 91 -7.51 25.15 -0.61
CA ARG A 91 -7.46 24.09 0.39
C ARG A 91 -6.26 23.17 0.14
N MET A 92 -5.68 22.63 1.21
CA MET A 92 -4.57 21.68 1.12
C MET A 92 -5.04 20.31 0.59
N SER A 93 -4.32 19.77 -0.38
CA SER A 93 -4.46 18.40 -0.89
C SER A 93 -3.18 17.59 -0.65
N GLY A 94 -3.23 16.28 -0.92
CA GLY A 94 -2.06 15.41 -0.95
C GLY A 94 -1.01 15.95 -1.93
N VAL A 95 -1.42 16.23 -3.18
CA VAL A 95 -0.54 16.82 -4.22
C VAL A 95 0.16 18.08 -3.72
N LYS A 96 -0.59 19.05 -3.17
CA LYS A 96 -0.03 20.31 -2.68
C LYS A 96 0.91 20.11 -1.50
N SER A 97 0.59 19.19 -0.59
CA SER A 97 1.42 18.94 0.60
C SER A 97 2.71 18.24 0.21
N TYR A 98 2.65 17.28 -0.71
CA TYR A 98 3.85 16.63 -1.26
C TYR A 98 4.79 17.65 -1.91
N LEU A 99 4.27 18.49 -2.81
CA LEU A 99 5.07 19.55 -3.46
C LEU A 99 5.65 20.54 -2.46
N LYS A 100 4.88 20.94 -1.43
CA LYS A 100 5.35 21.82 -0.37
C LYS A 100 6.51 21.19 0.42
N LEU A 101 6.39 19.93 0.81
CA LEU A 101 7.43 19.21 1.55
C LEU A 101 8.69 19.03 0.70
N LYS A 102 8.51 18.72 -0.59
CA LYS A 102 9.61 18.63 -1.56
C LYS A 102 10.35 19.95 -1.73
N ALA A 103 9.60 21.06 -1.86
CA ALA A 103 10.19 22.40 -1.90
C ALA A 103 10.92 22.78 -0.60
N ALA A 104 10.52 22.19 0.54
CA ALA A 104 11.21 22.34 1.83
C ALA A 104 12.40 21.38 2.02
N GLY A 105 12.75 20.59 1.00
CA GLY A 105 13.93 19.71 0.99
C GLY A 105 13.67 18.24 1.32
N LEU A 106 12.41 17.82 1.52
CA LEU A 106 12.09 16.40 1.68
C LEU A 106 12.10 15.71 0.31
N ASN A 107 12.98 14.74 0.11
CA ASN A 107 12.98 13.90 -1.08
C ASN A 107 12.71 12.44 -0.68
N PRO A 108 11.44 12.05 -0.48
CA PRO A 108 11.12 10.75 0.09
C PRO A 108 11.51 9.63 -0.88
N ASP A 109 12.14 8.58 -0.33
CA ASP A 109 12.53 7.37 -1.04
C ASP A 109 11.39 6.36 -1.15
N ALA A 110 10.35 6.52 -0.32
CA ALA A 110 9.11 5.78 -0.38
C ALA A 110 7.95 6.59 0.23
N VAL A 111 6.72 6.27 -0.18
CA VAL A 111 5.52 7.00 0.28
C VAL A 111 4.41 6.04 0.71
N ILE A 112 3.84 6.27 1.91
CA ILE A 112 2.57 5.69 2.33
C ILE A 112 1.47 6.75 2.16
N VAL A 113 0.47 6.44 1.34
CA VAL A 113 -0.69 7.30 1.10
C VAL A 113 -1.88 6.81 1.91
N ALA A 114 -2.39 7.68 2.76
CA ALA A 114 -3.55 7.44 3.61
C ALA A 114 -4.62 8.52 3.37
N LEU A 115 -5.02 8.65 2.11
CA LEU A 115 -5.96 9.66 1.59
C LEU A 115 -7.12 9.00 0.84
N GLY A 116 -8.20 9.77 0.66
CA GLY A 116 -9.40 9.39 -0.09
C GLY A 116 -10.69 9.43 0.74
N SER A 117 -10.59 9.40 2.08
CA SER A 117 -11.77 9.45 2.98
C SER A 117 -12.61 10.72 2.80
N ASN A 118 -11.97 11.85 2.49
CA ASN A 118 -12.68 13.11 2.22
C ASN A 118 -13.19 13.19 0.78
N ASP A 119 -12.49 12.56 -0.16
CA ASP A 119 -12.88 12.52 -1.57
C ASP A 119 -14.16 11.71 -1.78
N VAL A 120 -14.33 10.58 -1.09
CA VAL A 120 -15.57 9.79 -1.16
C VAL A 120 -16.79 10.50 -0.55
N ALA A 121 -16.56 11.49 0.32
CA ALA A 121 -17.64 12.31 0.87
C ALA A 121 -18.05 13.43 -0.08
N MET A 122 -17.13 13.95 -0.89
CA MET A 122 -17.36 15.10 -1.77
C MET A 122 -17.68 14.70 -3.21
N GLU A 123 -17.10 13.61 -3.71
CA GLU A 123 -17.30 13.15 -5.08
C GLU A 123 -18.02 11.81 -5.13
N SER A 124 -18.50 11.48 -6.33
CA SER A 124 -19.16 10.20 -6.63
C SER A 124 -18.79 9.62 -7.99
N LYS A 125 -18.03 10.38 -8.80
CA LYS A 125 -17.72 10.06 -10.19
C LYS A 125 -16.41 9.29 -10.27
N ILE A 126 -16.43 8.17 -10.98
CA ILE A 126 -15.26 7.30 -11.18
C ILE A 126 -14.13 8.07 -11.85
N GLU A 127 -14.45 8.86 -12.88
CA GLU A 127 -13.49 9.64 -13.67
C GLU A 127 -12.77 10.68 -12.80
N VAL A 128 -13.46 11.20 -11.78
CA VAL A 128 -12.87 12.14 -10.83
C VAL A 128 -11.90 11.44 -9.89
N TYR A 129 -12.25 10.27 -9.35
CA TYR A 129 -11.33 9.47 -8.53
C TYR A 129 -10.08 9.07 -9.32
N GLU A 130 -10.31 8.59 -10.53
CA GLU A 130 -9.27 8.26 -11.49
C GLU A 130 -8.31 9.43 -11.72
N LYS A 131 -8.85 10.62 -11.99
CA LYS A 131 -8.05 11.82 -12.21
C LYS A 131 -7.22 12.20 -10.98
N ILE A 132 -7.81 12.26 -9.80
CA ILE A 132 -7.10 12.73 -8.59
C ILE A 132 -6.05 11.72 -8.10
N ILE A 133 -6.29 10.41 -8.28
CA ILE A 133 -5.32 9.38 -7.92
C ILE A 133 -4.10 9.49 -8.84
N ARG A 134 -4.31 9.60 -10.16
CA ARG A 134 -3.21 9.81 -11.13
C ARG A 134 -2.41 11.07 -10.82
N ASP A 135 -3.10 12.18 -10.56
CA ASP A 135 -2.46 13.47 -10.23
C ASP A 135 -1.51 13.33 -9.02
N LEU A 136 -1.88 12.56 -7.99
CA LEU A 136 -0.99 12.29 -6.85
C LEU A 136 0.14 11.32 -7.20
N MET A 137 -0.15 10.22 -7.90
CA MET A 137 0.87 9.23 -8.27
C MET A 137 1.93 9.84 -9.20
N ASP A 138 1.53 10.62 -10.19
CA ASP A 138 2.42 11.33 -11.12
C ASP A 138 3.26 12.38 -10.37
N THR A 139 2.65 13.07 -9.39
CA THR A 139 3.35 14.03 -8.52
C THR A 139 4.41 13.34 -7.64
N ILE A 140 4.10 12.15 -7.11
CA ILE A 140 5.04 11.36 -6.30
C ILE A 140 6.22 10.90 -7.16
N GLY A 141 5.95 10.41 -8.37
CA GLY A 141 6.94 9.87 -9.28
C GLY A 141 7.26 8.39 -9.00
N ASN A 142 8.46 7.96 -9.38
CA ASN A 142 8.82 6.54 -9.49
C ASN A 142 9.38 5.90 -8.20
N VAL A 143 9.00 6.41 -7.02
CA VAL A 143 9.37 5.77 -5.75
C VAL A 143 8.32 4.74 -5.34
N PRO A 144 8.66 3.69 -4.57
CA PRO A 144 7.65 2.77 -4.05
C PRO A 144 6.53 3.51 -3.31
N VAL A 145 5.29 3.09 -3.56
CA VAL A 145 4.08 3.61 -2.91
C VAL A 145 3.29 2.48 -2.27
N THR A 146 2.81 2.69 -1.04
CA THR A 146 1.73 1.90 -0.42
C THR A 146 0.52 2.80 -0.22
N TRP A 147 -0.65 2.44 -0.73
CA TRP A 147 -1.88 3.20 -0.52
C TRP A 147 -2.89 2.41 0.32
N LEU A 148 -3.34 2.98 1.44
CA LEU A 148 -4.37 2.37 2.27
C LEU A 148 -5.76 2.51 1.64
N THR A 149 -6.47 1.40 1.47
CA THR A 149 -7.87 1.42 1.00
C THR A 149 -8.77 2.21 1.97
N VAL A 150 -9.78 2.90 1.45
CA VAL A 150 -10.64 3.82 2.21
C VAL A 150 -11.83 3.08 2.78
N ASN A 151 -12.17 3.28 4.07
CA ASN A 151 -13.42 2.80 4.66
C ASN A 151 -14.09 3.92 5.47
N ARG A 152 -14.77 4.82 4.76
CA ARG A 152 -15.63 5.84 5.36
C ARG A 152 -17.09 5.45 5.18
N ARG A 153 -17.88 5.53 6.24
CA ARG A 153 -19.21 4.91 6.28
C ARG A 153 -20.22 5.64 7.18
N ASP A 154 -20.07 6.95 7.30
CA ASP A 154 -21.01 7.86 7.96
C ASP A 154 -22.42 7.80 7.34
N THR A 155 -22.52 7.54 6.03
CA THR A 155 -23.80 7.24 5.35
C THR A 155 -23.69 5.99 4.47
N LYS A 156 -24.83 5.38 4.13
CA LYS A 156 -24.88 4.24 3.17
C LYS A 156 -24.26 4.62 1.82
N THR A 157 -24.54 5.83 1.34
CA THR A 157 -24.01 6.36 0.09
C THR A 157 -22.48 6.50 0.14
N ILE A 158 -21.93 7.04 1.23
CA ILE A 158 -20.47 7.19 1.37
C ILE A 158 -19.79 5.83 1.55
N ALA A 159 -20.43 4.89 2.24
CA ALA A 159 -19.93 3.51 2.33
C ALA A 159 -19.81 2.85 0.93
N ALA A 160 -20.81 3.03 0.06
CA ALA A 160 -20.76 2.54 -1.32
C ALA A 160 -19.66 3.26 -2.13
N ARG A 161 -19.49 4.57 -1.95
CA ARG A 161 -18.43 5.35 -2.62
C ARG A 161 -17.02 4.93 -2.18
N SER A 162 -16.83 4.52 -0.92
CA SER A 162 -15.56 3.92 -0.46
C SER A 162 -15.20 2.68 -1.27
N VAL A 163 -16.18 1.80 -1.55
CA VAL A 163 -15.96 0.62 -2.39
C VAL A 163 -15.59 1.02 -3.82
N ILE A 164 -16.31 1.98 -4.40
CA ILE A 164 -16.03 2.47 -5.76
C ILE A 164 -14.62 3.07 -5.84
N PHE A 165 -14.23 3.91 -4.88
CA PHE A 165 -12.88 4.48 -4.82
C PHE A 165 -11.79 3.41 -4.72
N ASN A 166 -11.99 2.39 -3.88
CA ASN A 166 -11.04 1.29 -3.74
C ASN A 166 -10.93 0.45 -5.02
N ASN A 167 -12.04 0.24 -5.73
CA ASN A 167 -12.01 -0.44 -7.04
C ASN A 167 -11.23 0.36 -8.08
N VAL A 168 -11.33 1.70 -8.05
CA VAL A 168 -10.49 2.57 -8.90
C VAL A 168 -9.02 2.45 -8.51
N LEU A 169 -8.68 2.46 -7.21
CA LEU A 169 -7.30 2.22 -6.77
C LEU A 169 -6.76 0.88 -7.28
N ILE A 170 -7.53 -0.20 -7.16
CA ILE A 170 -7.16 -1.54 -7.66
C ILE A 170 -6.90 -1.49 -9.16
N LYS A 171 -7.80 -0.90 -9.95
CA LYS A 171 -7.63 -0.75 -11.40
C LYS A 171 -6.31 -0.05 -11.75
N LEU A 172 -5.98 1.03 -11.02
CA LEU A 172 -4.79 1.83 -11.31
C LEU A 172 -3.46 1.17 -10.90
N THR A 173 -3.46 0.07 -10.16
CA THR A 173 -2.22 -0.70 -9.89
C THR A 173 -1.57 -1.24 -11.16
N ALA A 174 -2.33 -1.47 -12.23
CA ALA A 174 -1.79 -1.87 -13.53
C ALA A 174 -1.07 -0.71 -14.25
N GLU A 175 -1.45 0.54 -13.97
CA GLU A 175 -0.84 1.74 -14.55
C GLU A 175 0.40 2.18 -13.76
N TYR A 176 0.43 1.89 -12.44
CA TYR A 176 1.51 2.26 -11.53
C TYR A 176 2.15 1.03 -10.89
N PRO A 177 3.18 0.42 -11.50
CA PRO A 177 3.82 -0.78 -10.95
C PRO A 177 4.54 -0.54 -9.61
N ASN A 178 4.82 0.71 -9.26
CA ASN A 178 5.34 1.10 -7.96
C ASN A 178 4.26 1.20 -6.86
N LEU A 179 2.98 1.07 -7.20
CA LEU A 179 1.84 1.15 -6.27
C LEU A 179 1.42 -0.23 -5.76
N VAL A 180 1.40 -0.39 -4.44
CA VAL A 180 0.80 -1.54 -3.74
C VAL A 180 -0.30 -1.04 -2.79
N LEU A 181 -1.35 -1.84 -2.59
CA LEU A 181 -2.45 -1.48 -1.71
C LEU A 181 -2.31 -2.15 -0.33
N SER A 182 -2.59 -1.41 0.73
CA SER A 182 -2.77 -1.94 2.08
C SER A 182 -4.26 -1.96 2.42
N ASP A 183 -4.79 -3.14 2.77
CA ASP A 183 -6.24 -3.34 2.91
C ASP A 183 -6.80 -2.87 4.26
N TRP A 184 -6.76 -1.56 4.47
CA TRP A 184 -7.39 -0.92 5.62
C TRP A 184 -8.92 -1.08 5.62
N TYR A 185 -9.55 -1.24 4.46
CA TYR A 185 -10.98 -1.48 4.34
C TYR A 185 -11.42 -2.72 5.10
N SER A 186 -10.76 -3.86 4.86
CA SER A 186 -11.08 -5.10 5.56
C SER A 186 -10.78 -5.04 7.05
N VAL A 187 -9.73 -4.33 7.47
CA VAL A 187 -9.42 -4.11 8.90
C VAL A 187 -10.62 -3.48 9.61
N ILE A 188 -11.17 -2.39 9.07
CA ILE A 188 -12.36 -1.75 9.65
C ILE A 188 -13.60 -2.63 9.51
N ASN A 189 -13.80 -3.30 8.37
CA ASN A 189 -14.97 -4.14 8.15
C ASN A 189 -15.02 -5.34 9.11
N SER A 190 -13.86 -5.88 9.48
CA SER A 190 -13.74 -6.97 10.45
C SER A 190 -13.98 -6.53 11.90
N ASN A 191 -13.76 -5.25 12.22
CA ASN A 191 -13.95 -4.73 13.57
C ASN A 191 -14.41 -3.26 13.57
N LEU A 192 -15.73 -3.07 13.44
CA LEU A 192 -16.33 -1.73 13.44
C LEU A 192 -16.14 -0.95 14.75
N LYS A 193 -15.78 -1.61 15.86
CA LYS A 193 -15.50 -0.93 17.15
C LYS A 193 -14.21 -0.09 17.10
N LEU A 194 -13.39 -0.25 16.08
CA LEU A 194 -12.23 0.60 15.83
C LEU A 194 -12.64 2.00 15.35
N MET A 195 -13.85 2.16 14.81
CA MET A 195 -14.38 3.46 14.41
C MET A 195 -15.04 4.17 15.59
N ALA A 196 -14.89 5.50 15.62
CA ALA A 196 -15.67 6.36 16.48
C ALA A 196 -17.14 6.38 16.06
N TRP A 197 -17.98 7.02 16.88
CA TRP A 197 -19.43 7.12 16.66
C TRP A 197 -19.81 7.79 15.34
N ASP A 198 -18.95 8.65 14.80
CA ASP A 198 -19.16 9.36 13.54
C ASP A 198 -18.91 8.49 12.30
N LYS A 199 -18.33 7.28 12.46
CA LYS A 199 -17.99 6.35 11.38
C LYS A 199 -17.06 6.96 10.32
N VAL A 200 -16.24 7.93 10.73
CA VAL A 200 -15.16 8.52 9.94
C VAL A 200 -13.85 8.39 10.70
N HIS A 201 -13.82 8.88 11.94
CA HIS A 201 -12.64 8.86 12.78
C HIS A 201 -12.54 7.56 13.57
N LEU A 202 -11.41 7.36 14.23
CA LEU A 202 -11.12 6.15 14.99
C LEU A 202 -11.26 6.37 16.48
N THR A 203 -11.53 5.30 17.20
CA THR A 203 -11.31 5.25 18.65
C THR A 203 -9.81 5.29 18.96
N PRO A 204 -9.39 5.53 20.22
CA PRO A 204 -7.98 5.42 20.59
C PRO A 204 -7.37 4.07 20.17
N THR A 205 -8.10 2.97 20.38
CA THR A 205 -7.68 1.63 19.91
C THR A 205 -7.59 1.56 18.38
N GLY A 206 -8.54 2.13 17.65
CA GLY A 206 -8.48 2.20 16.19
C GLY A 206 -7.25 2.96 15.69
N TYR A 207 -6.89 4.09 16.32
CA TYR A 207 -5.66 4.81 16.00
C TYR A 207 -4.40 3.98 16.29
N THR A 208 -4.36 3.21 17.38
CA THR A 208 -3.26 2.27 17.63
C THR A 208 -3.16 1.20 16.55
N VAL A 209 -4.29 0.64 16.10
CA VAL A 209 -4.31 -0.34 15.00
C VAL A 209 -3.82 0.29 13.70
N ARG A 210 -4.24 1.52 13.37
CA ARG A 210 -3.78 2.21 12.17
C ARG A 210 -2.29 2.56 12.21
N ALA A 211 -1.78 3.00 13.36
CA ALA A 211 -0.35 3.23 13.54
C ALA A 211 0.48 1.96 13.31
N LYS A 212 0.00 0.80 13.78
CA LYS A 212 0.64 -0.51 13.50
C LYS A 212 0.54 -0.91 12.03
N SER A 213 -0.55 -0.55 11.35
CA SER A 213 -0.67 -0.74 9.89
C SER A 213 0.36 0.12 9.14
N TYR A 214 0.62 1.35 9.58
CA TYR A 214 1.72 2.16 9.03
C TYR A 214 3.08 1.54 9.28
N GLN A 215 3.34 1.06 10.50
CA GLN A 215 4.59 0.36 10.83
C GLN A 215 4.81 -0.87 9.94
N SER A 216 3.76 -1.68 9.74
CA SER A 216 3.85 -2.87 8.87
C SER A 216 4.09 -2.47 7.41
N SER A 217 3.34 -1.48 6.91
CA SER A 217 3.51 -0.95 5.55
C SER A 217 4.91 -0.34 5.34
N ALA A 218 5.48 0.29 6.38
CA ALA A 218 6.81 0.89 6.35
C ALA A 218 7.91 -0.17 6.25
N ARG A 219 7.73 -1.34 6.88
CA ARG A 219 8.63 -2.49 6.73
C ARG A 219 8.54 -3.07 5.32
N GLU A 220 7.33 -3.33 4.84
CA GLU A 220 7.10 -3.91 3.51
C GLU A 220 7.60 -3.01 2.37
N ILE A 221 7.41 -1.70 2.49
CA ILE A 221 7.86 -0.75 1.45
C ILE A 221 9.38 -0.52 1.49
N TYR A 222 10.03 -0.74 2.64
CA TYR A 222 11.49 -0.65 2.76
C TYR A 222 12.18 -1.74 1.94
N GLU A 223 11.66 -2.97 1.97
CA GLU A 223 12.17 -4.06 1.13
C GLU A 223 12.07 -3.72 -0.37
N ARG A 224 10.95 -3.12 -0.80
CA ARG A 224 10.78 -2.67 -2.19
C ARG A 224 11.73 -1.54 -2.57
N TYR A 225 11.96 -0.60 -1.65
CA TYR A 225 12.96 0.45 -1.85
C TYR A 225 14.36 -0.15 -2.02
N TRP A 226 14.74 -1.10 -1.16
CA TRP A 226 16.05 -1.74 -1.22
C TRP A 226 16.23 -2.51 -2.55
N ILE A 227 15.23 -3.29 -2.97
CA ILE A 227 15.25 -4.00 -4.26
C ILE A 227 15.38 -3.01 -5.44
N ALA A 228 14.68 -1.88 -5.39
CA ALA A 228 14.72 -0.89 -6.46
C ALA A 228 16.04 -0.08 -6.54
N THR A 229 16.81 -0.03 -5.45
CA THR A 229 18.03 0.79 -5.34
C THR A 229 19.33 -0.02 -5.30
N LEU A 230 19.25 -1.33 -5.10
CA LEU A 230 20.41 -2.22 -5.20
C LEU A 230 20.99 -2.16 -6.63
N PRO A 231 22.32 -1.98 -6.77
CA PRO A 231 22.96 -2.03 -8.07
C PRO A 231 22.76 -3.42 -8.68
N THR A 232 22.07 -3.49 -9.82
CA THR A 232 21.95 -4.74 -10.57
C THR A 232 23.34 -5.12 -11.07
N THR A 233 23.89 -6.21 -10.55
CA THR A 233 25.15 -6.75 -11.06
C THR A 233 24.85 -7.42 -12.39
N THR A 234 24.96 -6.67 -13.49
CA THR A 234 24.86 -7.21 -14.84
C THR A 234 26.01 -8.18 -15.03
N THR A 235 25.73 -9.48 -14.93
CA THR A 235 26.70 -10.51 -15.30
C THR A 235 26.75 -10.53 -16.81
N THR A 236 27.74 -9.87 -17.39
CA THR A 236 28.07 -10.02 -18.81
C THR A 236 28.41 -11.49 -19.03
N ALA A 237 27.53 -12.24 -19.68
CA ALA A 237 27.81 -13.59 -20.11
C ALA A 237 29.00 -13.55 -21.06
N VAL A 238 30.16 -14.04 -20.62
CA VAL A 238 31.31 -14.26 -21.49
C VAL A 238 30.97 -15.47 -22.35
N THR A 239 30.56 -15.22 -23.59
CA THR A 239 30.42 -16.28 -24.61
C THR A 239 31.80 -16.90 -24.81
N THR A 240 32.02 -18.06 -24.21
CA THR A 240 33.24 -18.84 -24.41
C THR A 240 33.09 -19.60 -25.73
N THR A 241 33.65 -19.07 -26.81
CA THR A 241 33.73 -19.77 -28.10
C THR A 241 34.65 -20.98 -27.91
N THR A 242 34.07 -22.17 -27.81
CA THR A 242 34.84 -23.42 -27.78
C THR A 242 35.15 -23.82 -29.21
N THR A 243 36.40 -23.65 -29.63
CA THR A 243 36.88 -24.11 -30.94
C THR A 243 37.13 -25.62 -30.86
N THR A 244 36.20 -26.42 -31.39
CA THR A 244 36.39 -27.87 -31.53
C THR A 244 37.40 -28.14 -32.64
N VAL A 245 38.62 -28.54 -32.28
CA VAL A 245 39.61 -29.01 -33.25
C VAL A 245 39.20 -30.41 -33.71
N ALA A 246 38.83 -30.54 -34.99
CA ALA A 246 38.53 -31.83 -35.60
C ALA A 246 39.80 -32.70 -35.62
N THR A 247 39.76 -33.84 -34.93
CA THR A 247 40.81 -34.85 -34.97
C THR A 247 40.62 -35.70 -36.23
N THR A 248 41.55 -35.61 -37.19
CA THR A 248 41.54 -36.46 -38.39
C THR A 248 42.07 -37.86 -38.04
N LEU A 249 41.17 -38.84 -37.96
CA LEU A 249 41.55 -40.25 -37.90
C LEU A 249 42.01 -40.73 -39.29
N PRO A 250 43.09 -41.54 -39.40
CA PRO A 250 43.50 -42.13 -40.66
C PRO A 250 42.48 -43.16 -41.17
N ALA A 251 42.29 -43.16 -42.49
CA ALA A 251 41.36 -44.01 -43.21
C ALA A 251 41.78 -45.49 -43.12
N ILE A 252 40.87 -46.33 -42.62
CA ILE A 252 41.01 -47.79 -42.65
C ILE A 252 40.28 -48.28 -43.90
N THR A 253 41.03 -48.81 -44.87
CA THR A 253 40.50 -49.39 -46.11
C THR A 253 40.00 -50.80 -45.83
N THR A 254 38.69 -51.03 -45.94
CA THR A 254 38.10 -52.38 -45.95
C THR A 254 37.17 -52.52 -47.15
N THR A 255 37.42 -53.55 -47.96
CA THR A 255 36.73 -53.85 -49.22
C THR A 255 35.47 -54.73 -49.00
N LEU A 256 34.32 -54.24 -49.50
CA LEU A 256 33.10 -54.86 -50.12
C LEU A 256 32.62 -56.28 -49.69
N PRO A 257 31.29 -56.65 -49.74
CA PRO A 257 30.31 -56.09 -50.68
C PRO A 257 28.84 -55.87 -50.27
N SER A 258 28.16 -55.14 -51.19
CA SER A 258 26.73 -54.96 -51.45
C SER A 258 25.71 -55.45 -50.42
N ASP A 259 24.86 -54.53 -49.94
CA ASP A 259 23.47 -54.53 -50.41
C ASP A 259 22.73 -53.20 -50.15
N THR A 260 21.72 -53.01 -50.97
CA THR A 260 20.93 -51.79 -51.18
C THR A 260 19.91 -51.59 -50.05
N SER A 261 19.89 -50.44 -49.36
CA SER A 261 18.63 -49.80 -48.91
C SER A 261 18.82 -48.39 -48.38
N THR A 262 18.05 -47.47 -48.95
CA THR A 262 17.99 -46.04 -48.63
C THR A 262 17.29 -45.83 -47.29
N THR A 263 17.95 -45.25 -46.28
CA THR A 263 17.27 -44.74 -45.08
C THR A 263 17.58 -43.25 -44.93
N VAL A 264 16.53 -42.44 -45.10
CA VAL A 264 16.54 -40.99 -44.88
C VAL A 264 16.67 -40.75 -43.36
N VAL A 265 17.77 -40.13 -42.93
CA VAL A 265 17.93 -39.65 -41.55
C VAL A 265 17.29 -38.28 -41.45
N THR A 266 16.13 -38.21 -40.79
CA THR A 266 15.48 -36.95 -40.39
C THR A 266 16.17 -36.40 -39.15
N THR A 267 16.81 -35.24 -39.27
CA THR A 267 17.36 -34.50 -38.13
C THR A 267 16.20 -33.88 -37.35
N THR A 268 15.87 -34.42 -36.18
CA THR A 268 14.90 -33.82 -35.25
C THR A 268 15.61 -32.80 -34.37
N THR A 269 15.29 -31.51 -34.55
CA THR A 269 15.69 -30.44 -33.64
C THR A 269 14.80 -30.48 -32.41
N THR A 270 15.33 -30.92 -31.27
CA THR A 270 14.63 -30.87 -29.98
C THR A 270 14.73 -29.46 -29.39
N THR A 271 13.64 -28.69 -29.48
CA THR A 271 13.48 -27.43 -28.74
C THR A 271 12.98 -27.76 -27.33
N THR A 272 13.85 -27.61 -26.33
CA THR A 272 13.45 -27.75 -24.92
C THR A 272 12.75 -26.48 -24.46
N THR A 273 11.41 -26.50 -24.44
CA THR A 273 10.60 -25.47 -23.79
C THR A 273 10.52 -25.76 -22.31
N THR A 274 11.23 -24.98 -21.48
CA THR A 274 11.11 -25.05 -20.02
C THR A 274 9.78 -24.41 -19.60
N THR A 275 8.75 -25.21 -19.36
CA THR A 275 7.51 -24.77 -18.73
C THR A 275 7.68 -24.80 -17.22
N THR A 276 7.78 -23.63 -16.59
CA THR A 276 7.76 -23.49 -15.14
C THR A 276 6.33 -23.70 -14.64
N THR A 277 6.00 -24.92 -14.19
CA THR A 277 4.74 -25.18 -13.48
C THR A 277 4.83 -24.64 -12.05
N LEU A 278 4.06 -23.58 -11.78
CA LEU A 278 3.85 -23.07 -10.43
C LEU A 278 2.95 -24.07 -9.66
N ALA A 279 3.50 -24.72 -8.64
CA ALA A 279 2.72 -25.59 -7.76
C ALA A 279 1.70 -24.77 -6.97
N SER A 280 0.41 -25.05 -7.18
CA SER A 280 -0.68 -24.49 -6.39
C SER A 280 -0.79 -25.25 -5.07
N ALA A 281 -0.46 -24.60 -3.95
CA ALA A 281 -0.73 -25.14 -2.62
C ALA A 281 -2.25 -25.18 -2.38
N THR A 282 -2.80 -26.39 -2.24
CA THR A 282 -4.20 -26.60 -1.84
C THR A 282 -4.26 -26.60 -0.32
N THR A 283 -4.87 -25.58 0.27
CA THR A 283 -5.13 -25.52 1.71
C THR A 283 -6.36 -26.35 2.05
N THR A 284 -6.16 -27.49 2.71
CA THR A 284 -7.23 -28.30 3.29
C THR A 284 -7.83 -27.59 4.49
N ILE A 285 -9.10 -27.17 4.39
CA ILE A 285 -9.88 -26.62 5.51
C ILE A 285 -10.41 -27.80 6.33
N ALA A 286 -9.87 -27.98 7.53
CA ALA A 286 -10.44 -28.88 8.53
C ALA A 286 -11.77 -28.29 9.04
N THR A 287 -12.86 -29.02 8.82
CA THR A 287 -14.20 -28.67 9.31
C THR A 287 -14.39 -29.34 10.67
N THR A 288 -14.39 -28.56 11.75
CA THR A 288 -14.68 -29.07 13.09
C THR A 288 -16.20 -29.13 13.29
N THR A 289 -16.77 -30.33 13.27
CA THR A 289 -18.19 -30.57 13.59
C THR A 289 -18.38 -30.61 15.10
N THR A 290 -18.96 -29.56 15.67
CA THR A 290 -19.38 -29.57 17.08
C THR A 290 -20.70 -30.32 17.21
N THR A 291 -20.67 -31.48 17.88
CA THR A 291 -21.87 -32.24 18.25
C THR A 291 -22.37 -31.75 19.61
N THR A 292 -23.53 -31.10 19.63
CA THR A 292 -24.21 -30.72 20.86
C THR A 292 -25.07 -31.90 21.33
N ILE A 293 -24.67 -32.55 22.42
CA ILE A 293 -25.49 -33.56 23.09
C ILE A 293 -26.57 -32.84 23.89
N LYS A 294 -27.82 -33.12 23.55
CA LYS A 294 -29.02 -32.67 24.25
C LYS A 294 -29.29 -33.65 25.40
N THR A 295 -29.17 -33.20 26.64
CA THR A 295 -29.71 -33.91 27.81
C THR A 295 -31.01 -33.22 28.24
N THR A 296 -32.05 -34.03 28.40
CA THR A 296 -33.36 -33.69 29.00
C THR A 296 -33.96 -35.03 29.45
N PRO A 297 -34.75 -35.11 30.54
CA PRO A 297 -35.29 -34.04 31.39
C PRO A 297 -34.56 -33.84 32.72
#